data_AF-A0A0C2S6F0-F1
#
_entry.id   AF-A0A0C2S6F0-F1
#
_cell.length_a   1.000
_cell.length_b   1.000
_cell.length_c   1.000
_cell.angle_alpha   90.00
_cell.angle_beta   90.00
_cell.angle_gamma   90.00
#
_symmetry.space_group_name_H-M   'P 1'
#
loop_
_entity.id
_entity.type
_entity.pdbx_description
1 polymer ?
#
loop_
_entity_poly.entity_id
_entity_poly.type
_entity_poly.pdbx_seq_one_letter_code
_entity_poly.pdbx_strand_id
1 'polypeptide(L)' 'MKIEAFLDEFEELYARVTSGNHLDESYAELMIKMEKTFEIPVVITEEWEQENKPISTLYRVIASNRLMQS' A
#
# COMPACT_ATOMS: atom_id res chain seq x y z
N MET A 1 -13.23 -3.57 6.23
CA MET A 1 -12.79 -2.91 4.99
C MET A 1 -12.16 -3.97 4.11
N LYS A 2 -12.45 -4.01 2.81
CA LYS A 2 -11.93 -5.07 1.91
C LYS A 2 -10.72 -4.56 1.13
N ILE A 3 -9.92 -5.47 0.57
CA ILE A 3 -8.69 -5.14 -0.17
C ILE A 3 -8.96 -4.27 -1.41
N GLU A 4 -10.13 -4.41 -2.03
CA GLU A 4 -10.53 -3.62 -3.20
C GLU A 4 -10.64 -2.13 -2.87
N ALA A 5 -11.09 -1.77 -1.66
CA ALA A 5 -11.16 -0.37 -1.24
C ALA A 5 -9.77 0.28 -1.12
N PHE A 6 -8.75 -0.50 -0.74
CA PHE A 6 -7.37 -0.03 -0.70
C PHE A 6 -6.76 0.10 -2.09
N LEU A 7 -7.16 -0.77 -3.02
CA LEU A 7 -6.77 -0.67 -4.42
C LEU A 7 -7.35 0.61 -5.04
N ASP A 8 -8.64 0.87 -4.83
CA ASP A 8 -9.31 2.09 -5.31
C ASP A 8 -8.62 3.35 -4.74
N GLU A 9 -8.34 3.38 -3.42
CA GLU A 9 -7.64 4.51 -2.79
C GLU A 9 -6.22 4.68 -3.35
N PHE A 10 -5.50 3.59 -3.62
CA PHE A 10 -4.19 3.65 -4.27
C PHE A 10 -4.27 4.20 -5.69
N GLU A 11 -5.22 3.75 -6.50
CA GLU A 11 -5.40 4.22 -7.88
C GLU A 11 -5.76 5.70 -7.93
N GLU A 12 -6.61 6.17 -7.01
CA GLU A 12 -6.91 7.59 -6.85
C GLU A 12 -5.68 8.41 -6.50
N LEU A 13 -4.85 7.94 -5.56
CA LEU A 13 -3.60 8.61 -5.19
C LEU A 13 -2.61 8.61 -6.36
N TYR A 14 -2.48 7.49 -7.07
CA TYR A 14 -1.60 7.35 -8.23
C TYR A 14 -2.02 8.28 -9.38
N ALA A 15 -3.31 8.46 -9.63
CA ALA A 15 -3.79 9.40 -10.65
C ALA A 15 -3.46 10.87 -10.31
N ARG A 16 -3.35 11.21 -9.01
CA ARG A 16 -3.00 12.56 -8.52
C ARG A 16 -1.50 12.91 -8.65
N VAL A 17 -0.64 11.94 -9.00
CA VAL A 17 0.81 12.10 -9.22
C VAL A 17 1.18 13.20 -10.24
N THR A 18 0.22 13.65 -11.03
CA THR A 18 0.44 14.75 -11.98
C THR A 18 0.56 16.15 -11.35
N SER A 19 0.23 16.37 -10.07
CA SER A 19 0.12 17.74 -9.51
C SER A 19 1.13 18.18 -8.43
N GLY A 20 2.14 17.37 -8.08
CA GLY A 20 3.30 17.82 -7.32
C GLY A 20 3.11 17.97 -5.80
N ASN A 21 3.84 17.13 -5.06
CA ASN A 21 4.15 17.16 -3.62
C ASN A 21 2.99 16.76 -2.66
N HIS A 22 3.33 15.94 -1.64
CA HIS A 22 2.47 15.26 -0.62
C HIS A 22 2.06 13.79 -0.90
N LEU A 23 2.62 13.14 -1.93
CA LEU A 23 2.30 11.73 -2.20
C LEU A 23 3.02 10.74 -1.27
N ASP A 24 4.23 11.06 -0.80
CA ASP A 24 4.93 10.21 0.18
C ASP A 24 4.09 10.02 1.45
N GLU A 25 3.58 11.13 2.00
CA GLU A 25 2.73 11.13 3.19
C GLU A 25 1.44 10.34 2.95
N SER A 26 0.80 10.53 1.78
CA SER A 26 -0.43 9.82 1.43
C SER A 26 -0.21 8.31 1.28
N TYR A 27 0.89 7.89 0.65
CA TYR A 27 1.25 6.47 0.55
C TYR A 27 1.62 5.88 1.91
N ALA A 28 2.34 6.62 2.76
CA ALA A 28 2.66 6.19 4.12
C ALA A 28 1.40 5.99 4.96
N GLU A 29 0.43 6.92 4.89
CA GLU A 29 -0.86 6.78 5.57
C GLU A 29 -1.63 5.54 5.07
N LEU A 30 -1.64 5.31 3.76
CA LEU A 30 -2.31 4.14 3.17
C LEU A 30 -1.68 2.83 3.66
N MET A 31 -0.35 2.76 3.71
CA MET A 31 0.38 1.62 4.25
C MET A 31 0.05 1.36 5.72
N ILE A 32 0.01 2.40 6.57
CA ILE A 32 -0.37 2.29 7.99
C ILE A 32 -1.80 1.75 8.15
N LYS A 33 -2.73 2.20 7.30
CA LYS A 33 -4.11 1.68 7.29
C LYS A 33 -4.14 0.20 6.93
N MET A 34 -3.36 -0.23 5.93
CA MET A 34 -3.26 -1.63 5.52
C MET A 34 -2.68 -2.50 6.64
N GLU A 35 -1.60 -2.06 7.28
CA GLU A 35 -0.96 -2.77 8.39
C GLU A 35 -1.95 -3.06 9.53
N LYS A 36 -2.73 -2.04 9.93
CA LYS A 36 -3.74 -2.18 10.98
C LYS A 36 -4.92 -3.05 10.55
N THR A 37 -5.32 -2.99 9.29
CA THR A 37 -6.54 -3.66 8.81
C THR A 37 -6.31 -5.14 8.51
N PHE A 38 -5.15 -5.47 7.95
CA PHE A 38 -4.79 -6.83 7.53
C PHE A 38 -3.76 -7.49 8.45
N GLU A 39 -3.45 -6.85 9.58
CA GLU A 39 -2.47 -7.32 10.57
C GLU A 39 -1.14 -7.69 9.91
N ILE A 40 -0.66 -6.85 8.98
CA ILE A 40 0.57 -7.10 8.22
C ILE A 40 1.74 -7.13 9.23
N PRO A 41 2.50 -8.23 9.31
CA PRO A 41 3.61 -8.32 10.23
C PRO A 41 4.77 -7.42 9.77
N VAL A 42 5.55 -6.94 10.73
CA VAL A 42 6.79 -6.17 10.47
C VAL A 42 7.77 -6.96 9.61
N VAL A 43 7.79 -8.29 9.76
CA VAL A 43 8.56 -9.20 8.90
C VAL A 43 7.57 -10.09 8.17
N ILE A 44 7.44 -9.87 6.86
CA ILE A 44 6.61 -10.69 5.97
C ILE A 44 7.36 -12.00 5.70
N THR A 45 6.83 -13.11 6.22
CA THR A 45 7.33 -14.46 5.94
C THR A 45 6.70 -15.01 4.67
N GLU A 46 7.34 -16.03 4.07
CA GLU A 46 6.79 -16.71 2.90
C GLU A 46 5.42 -17.34 3.18
N GLU A 47 5.25 -17.95 4.35
CA GLU A 47 3.98 -18.55 4.79
C GLU A 47 2.84 -17.52 4.81
N TRP A 48 3.06 -16.38 5.48
CA TRP A 48 2.07 -15.31 5.53
C TRP A 48 1.77 -14.76 4.14
N GLU A 49 2.80 -14.61 3.29
CA GLU A 49 2.65 -14.12 1.92
C GLU A 49 1.82 -15.06 1.05
N GLN A 50 1.96 -16.38 1.20
CA GLN A 50 1.15 -17.34 0.43
C GLN A 50 -0.34 -17.23 0.78
N GLU A 51 -0.66 -17.03 2.06
CA GLU A 51 -2.04 -16.87 2.53
C GLU A 51 -2.63 -15.50 2.16
N ASN A 52 -1.80 -14.45 2.13
CA ASN A 52 -2.22 -13.06 1.97
C ASN A 52 -1.73 -12.42 0.67
N LYS A 53 -1.52 -13.23 -0.36
CA LYS A 53 -0.89 -12.81 -1.62
C LYS A 53 -1.44 -11.52 -2.24
N PRO A 54 -2.77 -11.27 -2.28
CA PRO A 54 -3.29 -10.00 -2.81
C PRO A 54 -2.88 -8.78 -1.95
N ILE A 55 -2.89 -8.94 -0.63
CA ILE A 55 -2.54 -7.89 0.33
C ILE A 55 -1.04 -7.58 0.23
N SER A 56 -0.20 -8.62 0.25
CA SER A 56 1.26 -8.47 0.15
C SER A 56 1.67 -7.82 -1.17
N THR A 57 1.00 -8.18 -2.27
CA THR A 57 1.24 -7.62 -3.60
C THR A 57 0.93 -6.14 -3.62
N LEU A 58 -0.28 -5.73 -3.19
CA LEU A 58 -0.66 -4.32 -3.17
C LEU A 58 0.24 -3.49 -2.24
N TYR A 59 0.55 -4.02 -1.05
CA TYR A 59 1.42 -3.36 -0.08
C TYR A 59 2.81 -3.09 -0.66
N ARG A 60 3.39 -4.07 -1.38
CA ARG A 60 4.68 -3.90 -2.08
C ARG A 60 4.61 -2.89 -3.23
N VAL A 61 3.50 -2.85 -3.96
CA VAL A 61 3.29 -1.86 -5.04
C VAL A 61 3.26 -0.45 -4.47
N ILE A 62 2.51 -0.21 -3.39
CA ILE A 62 2.45 1.10 -2.72
C ILE A 62 3.84 1.50 -2.21
N ALA A 63 4.53 0.59 -1.52
CA ALA A 63 5.88 0.83 -1.01
C ALA A 63 6.88 1.19 -2.14
N SER A 64 6.79 0.52 -3.28
CA SER A 64 7.66 0.78 -4.44
C SER A 64 7.39 2.16 -5.05
N ASN A 65 6.12 2.53 -5.19
CA ASN A 65 5.74 3.85 -5.70
C ASN A 65 6.18 4.97 -4.77
N ARG A 66 6.12 4.75 -3.46
CA ARG A 66 6.64 5.68 -2.46
C ARG A 66 8.13 5.96 -2.65
N LEU A 67 8.95 4.92 -2.83
CA LEU A 67 10.40 5.04 -3.03
C LEU A 67 10.80 5.68 -4.37
N MET A 68 9.94 5.63 -5.39
CA MET A 68 10.21 6.25 -6.70
C MET A 68 9.88 7.75 -6.74
N GLN A 69 9.07 8.24 -5.79
CA GLN A 69 8.64 9.64 -5.70
C GLN A 69 9.36 10.43 -4.59
N SER A 70 10.13 9.75 -3.74
CA SER A 70 11.01 10.32 -2.71
C SER A 70 12.39 10.65 -3.26
#